data_AF-A0A9D9L2A3-F1
#
_entry.id   AF-A0A9D9L2A3-F1
#
_cell.length_a   1.000
_cell.length_b   1.000
_cell.length_c   1.000
_cell.angle_alpha   90.00
_cell.angle_beta   90.00
_cell.angle_gamma   90.00
#
_symmetry.space_group_name_H-M   'P 1'
#
loop_
_entity.id
_entity.type
_entity.pdbx_description
1 polymer ?
#
loop_
_entity_poly.entity_id
_entity_poly.type
_entity_poly.pdbx_seq_one_letter_code
_entity_poly.pdbx_strand_id
1 'polypeptide(L)'
;MKGKNGGRPLIGIVISEPDFSFYTKALYHIQKELFSQGADAAVFNMLMTYADQMDVEYSVLSLVNTEQVDGLIVFGNTLMLSN
;
A
#
# COMPACT_ATOMS: atom_id res chain seq x y z
N MET A 1 0.54 -8.50 -17.45
CA MET A 1 -0.65 -7.63 -17.30
C MET A 1 -0.33 -6.23 -17.86
N LYS A 2 -1.32 -5.41 -18.23
CA LYS A 2 -1.13 -4.03 -18.72
C LYS A 2 -1.74 -3.04 -17.72
N GLY A 3 -1.00 -2.02 -17.34
CA GLY A 3 -1.44 -1.00 -16.37
C GLY A 3 -2.32 0.09 -16.98
N LYS A 4 -2.98 0.87 -16.12
CA LYS A 4 -3.92 1.96 -16.44
C LYS A 4 -3.38 2.97 -17.45
N ASN A 5 -2.08 3.28 -17.38
CA ASN A 5 -1.43 4.24 -18.27
C ASN A 5 -0.78 3.59 -19.51
N GLY A 6 -1.14 2.33 -19.80
CA GLY A 6 -0.56 1.56 -20.90
C GLY A 6 0.84 1.01 -20.65
N GLY A 7 1.46 1.34 -19.51
CA GLY A 7 2.73 0.78 -19.01
C GLY A 7 2.56 -0.49 -18.19
N ARG A 8 3.58 -0.84 -17.41
CA ARG A 8 3.52 -1.93 -16.41
C ARG A 8 2.49 -1.58 -15.33
N PRO A 9 1.71 -2.54 -14.81
CA PRO A 9 0.79 -2.28 -13.71
C PRO A 9 1.51 -1.73 -12.49
N LEU A 10 0.99 -0.68 -11.88
CA LEU A 10 1.54 -0.09 -10.66
C LEU A 10 0.64 -0.42 -9.47
N ILE A 11 1.17 -1.17 -8.50
CA ILE A 11 0.45 -1.52 -7.27
C ILE A 11 0.92 -0.61 -6.13
N GLY A 12 -0.02 0.10 -5.50
CA GLY A 12 0.24 0.83 -4.26
C GLY A 12 0.25 -0.14 -3.08
N ILE A 13 1.28 -0.09 -2.24
CA ILE A 13 1.37 -0.86 -1.00
C ILE A 13 1.50 0.11 0.16
N VAL A 14 0.50 0.14 1.04
CA VAL A 14 0.52 0.99 2.24
C VAL A 14 0.73 0.14 3.47
N ILE A 15 1.71 0.52 4.29
CA ILE A 15 2.08 -0.20 5.50
C ILE A 15 1.75 0.68 6.69
N SER A 16 0.68 0.33 7.40
CA SER A 16 0.24 0.89 8.68
C SER A 16 0.25 -0.19 9.77
N GLU A 17 1.13 -1.17 9.63
CA GLU A 17 1.23 -2.32 10.51
C GLU A 17 2.47 -2.17 11.39
N PRO A 18 2.33 -2.12 12.73
CA PRO A 18 3.48 -2.01 13.63
C PRO A 18 4.36 -3.27 13.68
N ASP A 19 3.84 -4.46 13.37
CA ASP A 19 4.63 -5.69 13.35
C ASP A 19 5.54 -5.77 12.10
N PHE A 20 6.78 -5.32 12.30
CA PHE A 20 7.87 -5.42 11.32
C PHE A 20 8.07 -6.85 10.79
N SER A 21 8.02 -7.86 11.65
CA SER A 21 8.28 -9.24 11.25
C SER A 21 7.17 -9.79 10.37
N PHE A 22 5.93 -9.35 10.60
CA PHE A 22 4.79 -9.72 9.78
C PHE A 22 4.85 -9.08 8.39
N TYR A 23 4.91 -7.74 8.30
CA TYR A 23 4.79 -7.08 7.00
C TYR A 23 6.02 -7.31 6.10
N THR A 24 7.21 -7.51 6.67
CA THR A 24 8.41 -7.82 5.86
C THR A 24 8.32 -9.19 5.18
N LYS A 25 7.80 -10.21 5.86
CA LYS A 25 7.55 -11.52 5.25
C LYS A 25 6.47 -11.43 4.17
N ALA A 26 5.39 -10.69 4.42
CA ALA A 26 4.35 -10.49 3.44
C ALA A 26 4.86 -9.74 2.20
N LEU A 27 5.65 -8.68 2.38
CA LEU A 27 6.28 -7.93 1.29
C LEU A 27 7.19 -8.80 0.43
N TYR A 28 7.97 -9.71 1.01
CA TYR A 28 8.82 -10.64 0.25
C TYR A 28 7.99 -11.45 -0.77
N HIS A 29 6.86 -12.00 -0.33
CA HIS A 29 6.00 -12.79 -1.21
C HIS A 29 5.29 -11.92 -2.26
N ILE A 30 4.82 -10.73 -1.87
CA ILE A 30 4.18 -9.79 -2.81
C ILE A 30 5.17 -9.36 -3.89
N GLN A 31 6.38 -8.97 -3.52
CA GLN A 31 7.40 -8.54 -4.49
C GLN A 31 7.71 -9.64 -5.49
N LYS A 32 7.82 -10.89 -5.04
CA LYS A 32 8.04 -12.04 -5.92
C LYS A 32 6.91 -12.21 -6.93
N GLU A 33 5.66 -12.11 -6.49
CA GLU A 33 4.49 -12.22 -7.36
C GLU A 33 4.44 -11.05 -8.36
N LEU A 34 4.54 -9.80 -7.90
CA LEU A 34 4.53 -8.61 -8.75
C LEU A 34 5.61 -8.67 -9.83
N PHE A 35 6.81 -9.10 -9.47
CA PHE A 35 7.91 -9.28 -10.42
C PHE A 35 7.55 -10.30 -11.51
N SER A 36 7.00 -11.46 -11.12
CA SER A 36 6.59 -12.50 -12.09
C SER A 36 5.48 -12.03 -13.04
N GLN A 37 4.62 -11.12 -12.59
CA GLN A 37 3.53 -10.56 -13.38
C GLN A 37 3.94 -9.34 -14.23
N GLY A 38 5.21 -8.90 -14.12
CA GLY A 38 5.70 -7.70 -14.78
C GLY A 38 5.05 -6.42 -14.24
N ALA A 39 4.68 -6.39 -12.96
CA ALA A 39 4.14 -5.22 -12.27
C ALA A 39 5.25 -4.50 -11.47
N ASP A 40 5.00 -3.23 -11.17
CA ASP A 40 5.82 -2.38 -10.32
C ASP A 40 5.04 -2.05 -9.02
N ALA A 41 5.76 -1.65 -7.97
CA ALA A 41 5.17 -1.31 -6.68
C ALA A 41 5.62 0.06 -6.18
N ALA A 42 4.69 0.85 -5.66
CA ALA A 42 4.97 2.04 -4.86
C ALA A 42 4.66 1.73 -3.39
N VAL A 43 5.67 1.80 -2.52
CA VAL A 43 5.54 1.42 -1.11
C VAL A 43 5.50 2.68 -0.24
N PHE A 44 4.42 2.83 0.55
CA PHE A 44 4.18 3.92 1.47
C PHE A 44 4.19 3.36 2.89
N ASN A 45 5.23 3.66 3.67
CA ASN A 45 5.37 3.15 5.03
C ASN A 45 4.97 4.21 6.06
N MET A 46 3.86 3.98 6.75
CA MET A 46 3.33 4.76 7.87
C MET A 46 3.84 4.18 9.19
N LEU A 47 5.17 4.17 9.40
CA LEU A 47 5.74 4.09 10.75
C LEU A 47 5.49 5.43 11.46
N MET A 48 4.22 5.74 11.70
CA MET A 48 3.78 6.90 12.45
C MET A 48 3.99 6.64 13.93
N THR A 49 4.49 7.63 14.67
CA THR A 49 4.49 7.54 16.14
C THR A 49 3.04 7.54 16.63
N TYR A 50 2.79 7.06 17.86
CA TYR A 50 1.44 7.06 18.44
C TYR A 50 0.82 8.47 18.51
N ALA A 51 1.67 9.52 18.58
CA ALA A 51 1.26 10.92 18.51
C ALA A 51 0.78 11.31 17.11
N ASP A 52 1.50 10.90 16.06
CA ASP A 52 1.08 11.10 14.68
C ASP A 52 -0.23 10.34 14.38
N GLN A 53 -0.44 9.16 14.99
CA GLN A 53 -1.69 8.39 14.81
C GLN A 53 -2.96 9.07 15.36
N MET A 54 -2.85 9.96 16.35
CA MET A 54 -4.01 10.67 16.95
C MET A 54 -4.36 11.95 16.19
N ASP A 55 -3.38 12.64 15.59
CA ASP A 55 -3.58 13.87 14.82
C ASP A 55 -3.80 13.61 13.32
N VAL A 56 -3.44 12.43 12.82
CA VAL A 56 -3.52 12.08 11.40
C VAL A 56 -4.79 11.28 11.14
N GLU A 57 -5.91 12.01 11.03
CA GLU A 57 -7.14 11.52 10.38
C GLU A 57 -6.99 11.50 8.84
N TYR A 58 -5.76 11.32 8.33
CA TYR A 58 -5.53 11.13 6.91
C TYR A 58 -5.70 9.65 6.58
N SER A 59 -6.91 9.31 6.16
CA SER A 59 -7.22 8.12 5.37
C SER A 59 -6.02 7.71 4.52
N VAL A 60 -5.66 6.41 4.53
CA VAL A 60 -4.65 5.76 3.68
C VAL A 60 -4.71 6.23 2.20
N LEU A 61 -5.88 6.70 1.75
CA LEU A 61 -6.13 7.23 0.41
C LEU A 61 -5.57 8.63 0.15
N SER A 62 -5.18 9.40 1.18
CA SER A 62 -4.54 10.71 0.98
C SER A 62 -3.10 10.59 0.47
N LEU A 63 -2.44 9.47 0.76
CA LEU A 63 -1.06 9.18 0.38
C LEU A 63 -0.96 8.57 -1.01
N VAL A 64 -2.05 7.96 -1.46
CA VAL A 64 -2.10 7.25 -2.74
C VAL A 64 -3.15 7.92 -3.62
N ASN A 65 -2.70 8.56 -4.69
CA ASN A 65 -3.62 8.91 -5.76
C ASN A 65 -4.13 7.61 -6.43
N THR A 66 -5.34 7.17 -6.08
CA THR A 66 -5.95 5.92 -6.57
C THR A 66 -6.16 5.89 -8.08
N GLU A 67 -6.15 7.06 -8.74
CA GLU A 67 -6.20 7.16 -10.19
C GLU A 67 -4.88 6.73 -10.85
N GLN A 68 -3.76 6.85 -10.13
CA GLN A 68 -2.41 6.53 -10.63
C GLN A 68 -1.99 5.07 -10.42
N VAL A 69 -2.68 4.32 -9.56
CA VAL A 69 -2.37 2.91 -9.27
C VAL A 69 -3.42 1.97 -9.84
N ASP A 70 -2.99 0.78 -10.25
CA ASP A 70 -3.82 -0.31 -10.77
C ASP A 70 -4.48 -1.15 -9.67
N GLY A 71 -3.92 -1.12 -8.46
CA GLY A 71 -4.44 -1.80 -7.29
C GLY A 71 -3.79 -1.30 -6.01
N LEU A 72 -4.43 -1.58 -4.88
CA LEU A 72 -3.96 -1.16 -3.56
C LEU A 72 -3.91 -2.37 -2.61
N ILE A 73 -2.80 -2.51 -1.89
CA ILE A 73 -2.63 -3.45 -0.79
C ILE A 73 -2.37 -2.62 0.47
N VAL A 74 -3.15 -2.86 1.54
CA VAL A 74 -3.01 -2.13 2.80
C VAL A 74 -2.73 -3.13 3.93
N PHE A 75 -1.63 -2.94 4.62
CA PHE A 75 -1.30 -3.63 5.86
C PHE A 75 -1.66 -2.73 7.04
N GLY A 76 -2.50 -3.17 7.97
CA GLY A 76 -2.95 -2.38 9.12
C GLY A 76 -4.47 -2.24 9.21
N ASN A 77 -4.95 -1.31 10.04
CA ASN A 77 -6.37 -1.20 10.38
C ASN A 77 -7.27 -1.01 9.15
N THR A 78 -8.36 -1.78 9.13
CA THR A 78 -9.39 -1.74 8.08
C THR A 78 -10.03 -0.36 8.03
N LEU A 79 -9.96 0.30 6.87
CA LEU A 79 -10.71 1.52 6.59
C LEU A 79 -12.21 1.22 6.74
N MET A 80 -12.86 1.85 7.71
CA MET A 80 -14.32 2.00 7.66
C MET A 80 -14.61 3.02 6.55
N LEU A 81 -15.03 2.55 5.38
CA LEU A 81 -15.60 3.43 4.36
C LEU A 81 -16.93 3.95 4.90
N SER A 82 -16.97 5.19 5.40
CA SER A 82 -18.23 5.87 5.67
C SER A 82 -18.92 6.14 4.33
N ASN A 83 -20.13 5.60 4.16
CA ASN A 83 -21.04 5.86 3.04
C ASN A 83 -21.40 7.34 2.92
#